data_AF-A0A6C0HFE4-F1
#
_entry.id   AF-A0A6C0HFE4-F1
#
_cell.length_a   1.000
_cell.length_b   1.000
_cell.length_c   1.000
_cell.angle_alpha   90.00
_cell.angle_beta   90.00
_cell.angle_gamma   90.00
#
_symmetry.space_group_name_H-M   'P 1'
#
loop_
_entity.id
_entity.type
_entity.pdbx_description
1 polymer ?
#
loop_
_entity_poly.entity_id
_entity_poly.type
_entity_poly.pdbx_seq_one_letter_code
_entity_poly.pdbx_strand_id
1 'polypeptide(L)'
;MHSESYRPEYLDGVFGHPEIKKELEAYLTSDFKGSIFLTGPPGIGKTTLALCSARTFGFYPLEINASVSIRSYEDVDRLRDSCRGSINIHSLLLGNTKKTCVILDELDGSDPHAQNKIVEWIRDPGRTVPILCTGNETPTILKRNSIVKILRCFPPTAREIDIPEVHDLLKECQHDIRRVFHRLQYGESDPLPRFILPPTGTPCEKAFIETQKMFGIPDPLEYLVDILGNEHWSKTTLECKPDDKNVGIHEVDIRQPESHPGKSNKSAVKKRPKEPIHD
;
A
#
# COMPACT_ATOMS: atom_id res chain seq x y z
N MET A 1 -8.91 -19.73 -2.56
CA MET A 1 -8.38 -18.90 -3.66
C MET A 1 -7.22 -19.66 -4.29
N HIS A 2 -7.19 -19.82 -5.61
CA HIS A 2 -6.20 -20.68 -6.28
C HIS A 2 -4.76 -20.25 -6.00
N SER A 3 -4.50 -18.96 -5.84
CA SER A 3 -3.16 -18.45 -5.49
C SER A 3 -2.60 -19.00 -4.18
N GLU A 4 -3.47 -19.41 -3.23
CA GLU A 4 -3.04 -20.00 -1.96
C GLU A 4 -2.99 -21.53 -2.05
N SER A 5 -3.95 -22.14 -2.74
CA SER A 5 -3.97 -23.59 -2.94
C SER A 5 -2.80 -24.11 -3.76
N TYR A 6 -2.32 -23.32 -4.73
CA TYR A 6 -1.15 -23.63 -5.55
C TYR A 6 0.11 -22.89 -5.10
N ARG A 7 0.11 -22.32 -3.87
CA ARG A 7 1.32 -21.71 -3.31
C ARG A 7 2.38 -22.80 -3.14
N PRO A 8 3.57 -22.66 -3.73
CA PRO A 8 4.62 -23.66 -3.61
C PRO A 8 5.07 -23.81 -2.15
N GLU A 9 5.48 -25.03 -1.79
CA GLU A 9 5.99 -25.34 -0.45
C GLU A 9 7.52 -25.24 -0.36
N TYR A 10 8.21 -25.51 -1.48
CA TYR A 10 9.67 -25.60 -1.57
C TYR A 10 10.23 -24.66 -2.65
N LEU A 11 11.53 -24.38 -2.56
CA LEU A 11 12.20 -23.38 -3.40
C LEU A 11 12.19 -23.74 -4.90
N ASP A 12 12.14 -25.02 -5.22
CA ASP A 12 12.09 -25.54 -6.60
C ASP A 12 10.77 -25.21 -7.29
N GLY A 13 9.68 -25.09 -6.54
CA GLY A 13 8.36 -24.74 -7.06
C GLY A 13 8.15 -23.24 -7.31
N VAL A 14 9.09 -22.39 -6.88
CA VAL A 14 8.99 -20.94 -7.10
C VAL A 14 9.59 -20.60 -8.46
N PHE A 15 8.83 -19.93 -9.33
CA PHE A 15 9.34 -19.49 -10.63
C PHE A 15 10.22 -18.24 -10.51
N GLY A 16 11.31 -18.21 -11.27
CA GLY A 16 12.23 -17.07 -11.38
C GLY A 16 13.17 -16.84 -10.19
N HIS A 17 13.77 -15.65 -10.16
CA HIS A 17 14.65 -15.15 -9.09
C HIS A 17 15.91 -16.01 -8.79
N PRO A 18 16.68 -16.50 -9.78
CA PRO A 18 17.80 -17.41 -9.54
C PRO A 18 18.89 -16.80 -8.64
N GLU A 19 19.17 -15.51 -8.80
CA GLU A 19 20.16 -14.79 -7.99
C GLU A 19 19.74 -14.68 -6.52
N ILE A 20 18.46 -14.39 -6.26
CA ILE A 20 17.92 -14.23 -4.90
C ILE A 20 17.87 -15.58 -4.20
N LYS A 21 17.49 -16.65 -4.92
CA LYS A 21 17.52 -18.02 -4.38
C LYS A 21 18.92 -18.40 -3.89
N LYS A 22 19.96 -18.10 -4.67
CA LYS A 22 21.36 -18.35 -4.31
C LYS A 22 21.80 -17.55 -3.07
N GLU A 23 21.34 -16.31 -2.96
CA GLU A 23 21.64 -15.46 -1.80
C GLU A 23 20.93 -15.92 -0.52
N LEU A 24 19.68 -16.39 -0.65
CA LEU A 24 18.93 -16.99 0.45
C LEU A 24 19.58 -18.31 0.91
N GLU A 25 20.03 -19.14 -0.03
CA GLU A 25 20.78 -20.36 0.25
C GLU A 25 22.08 -20.07 1.01
N ALA A 26 22.86 -19.10 0.54
CA ALA A 26 24.10 -18.70 1.20
C ALA A 26 23.84 -18.20 2.63
N TYR A 27 22.78 -17.43 2.85
CA TYR A 27 22.41 -16.94 4.18
C TYR A 27 21.96 -18.05 5.11
N LEU A 28 21.06 -18.94 4.66
CA LEU A 28 20.49 -20.02 5.46
C LEU A 28 21.48 -21.14 5.78
N THR A 29 22.58 -21.24 5.04
CA THR A 29 23.69 -22.16 5.31
C THR A 29 24.78 -21.54 6.21
N SER A 30 24.77 -20.21 6.38
CA SER A 30 25.76 -19.47 7.19
C SER A 30 25.40 -19.43 8.68
N ASP A 31 26.26 -18.81 9.51
CA ASP A 31 26.03 -18.56 10.95
C ASP A 31 24.94 -17.50 11.25
N PHE A 32 24.05 -17.23 10.29
CA PHE A 32 22.98 -16.22 10.38
C PHE A 32 23.51 -14.85 10.82
N LYS A 33 24.67 -14.40 10.32
CA LYS A 33 25.14 -13.05 10.59
C LYS A 33 24.31 -12.06 9.77
N GLY A 34 23.50 -11.24 10.44
CA GLY A 34 22.60 -10.28 9.80
C GLY A 34 21.26 -10.87 9.32
N SER A 35 20.59 -10.17 8.41
CA SER A 35 19.25 -10.54 7.93
C SER A 35 19.11 -10.25 6.46
N ILE A 36 18.20 -10.95 5.78
CA ILE A 36 17.80 -10.62 4.41
C ILE A 36 16.48 -9.86 4.44
N PHE A 37 16.38 -8.80 3.63
CA PHE A 37 15.14 -8.07 3.37
C PHE A 37 14.77 -8.19 1.88
N LEU A 38 13.68 -8.88 1.60
CA LEU A 38 13.12 -9.04 0.25
C LEU A 38 12.18 -7.87 -0.05
N THR A 39 12.48 -7.09 -1.08
CA THR A 39 11.68 -5.92 -1.48
C THR A 39 11.25 -6.04 -2.94
N GLY A 40 10.10 -5.49 -3.33
CA GLY A 40 9.63 -5.53 -4.71
C GLY A 40 8.12 -5.36 -4.84
N PRO A 41 7.58 -5.30 -6.07
CA PRO A 41 6.14 -5.13 -6.30
C PRO A 41 5.29 -6.24 -5.65
N PRO A 42 4.00 -5.98 -5.42
CA PRO A 42 3.08 -6.99 -4.89
C PRO A 42 2.93 -8.16 -5.89
N GLY A 43 2.58 -9.34 -5.37
CA GLY A 43 2.20 -10.47 -6.22
C GLY A 43 3.32 -11.23 -6.92
N ILE A 44 4.59 -10.86 -6.72
CA ILE A 44 5.76 -11.59 -7.26
C ILE A 44 6.21 -12.78 -6.40
N GLY A 45 5.56 -13.03 -5.26
CA GLY A 45 5.87 -14.17 -4.40
C GLY A 45 6.97 -13.95 -3.35
N LYS A 46 7.22 -12.72 -2.88
CA LYS A 46 8.23 -12.42 -1.84
C LYS A 46 8.05 -13.25 -0.56
N THR A 47 6.85 -13.22 0.03
CA THR A 47 6.48 -14.00 1.22
C THR A 47 6.65 -15.49 0.96
N THR A 48 6.15 -15.96 -0.19
CA THR A 48 6.30 -17.34 -0.62
C THR A 48 7.77 -17.76 -0.75
N LEU A 49 8.63 -16.90 -1.30
CA LEU A 49 10.05 -17.16 -1.45
C LEU A 49 10.75 -17.31 -0.08
N ALA A 50 10.43 -16.45 0.89
CA ALA A 50 10.96 -16.58 2.25
C ALA A 50 10.51 -17.88 2.94
N LEU A 51 9.21 -18.20 2.85
CA LEU A 51 8.63 -19.43 3.41
C LEU A 51 9.23 -20.69 2.79
N CYS A 52 9.30 -20.74 1.46
CA CYS A 52 9.85 -21.86 0.71
C CYS A 52 11.33 -22.07 1.03
N SER A 53 12.10 -20.98 1.14
CA SER A 53 13.52 -21.06 1.49
C SER A 53 13.70 -21.68 2.87
N ALA A 54 12.99 -21.18 3.89
CA ALA A 54 13.06 -21.74 5.24
C ALA A 54 12.75 -23.25 5.26
N ARG A 55 11.67 -23.69 4.58
CA ARG A 55 11.30 -25.12 4.51
C ARG A 55 12.34 -25.97 3.80
N THR A 56 12.88 -25.46 2.69
CA THR A 56 13.87 -26.17 1.85
C THR A 56 15.16 -26.45 2.63
N PHE A 57 15.61 -25.50 3.46
CA PHE A 57 16.79 -25.67 4.32
C PHE A 57 16.48 -26.32 5.68
N GLY A 58 15.29 -26.91 5.84
CA GLY A 58 14.93 -27.70 7.03
C GLY A 58 14.56 -26.89 8.26
N PHE A 59 14.30 -25.58 8.12
CA PHE A 59 13.78 -24.75 9.21
C PHE A 59 12.26 -24.84 9.30
N TYR A 60 11.74 -24.59 10.50
CA TYR A 60 10.32 -24.34 10.70
C TYR A 60 10.02 -22.84 10.49
N PRO A 61 9.31 -22.44 9.43
CA PRO A 61 8.97 -21.04 9.21
C PRO A 61 7.95 -20.54 10.23
N LEU A 62 8.31 -19.52 11.00
CA LEU A 62 7.39 -18.74 11.83
C LEU A 62 7.08 -17.44 11.10
N GLU A 63 5.97 -17.44 10.36
CA GLU A 63 5.44 -16.27 9.65
C GLU A 63 4.72 -15.34 10.61
N ILE A 64 5.12 -14.07 10.63
CA ILE A 64 4.53 -13.02 11.44
C ILE A 64 4.28 -11.83 10.54
N ASN A 65 3.03 -11.40 10.44
CA ASN A 65 2.72 -10.13 9.78
C ASN A 65 3.15 -8.97 10.70
N ALA A 66 4.27 -8.34 10.35
CA ALA A 66 4.88 -7.28 11.13
C ALA A 66 4.06 -5.99 11.17
N SER A 67 3.31 -5.67 10.11
CA SER A 67 2.47 -4.46 10.07
C SER A 67 1.35 -4.47 11.13
N VAL A 68 0.88 -5.67 11.50
CA VAL A 68 -0.17 -5.86 12.51
C VAL A 68 0.43 -6.16 13.88
N SER A 69 1.38 -7.11 13.94
CA SER A 69 1.83 -7.69 15.20
C SER A 69 3.03 -6.98 15.83
N ILE A 70 3.76 -6.14 15.09
CA ILE A 70 4.99 -5.52 15.57
C ILE A 70 4.86 -4.00 15.50
N ARG A 71 4.34 -3.41 16.58
CA ARG A 71 4.09 -1.96 16.66
C ARG A 71 4.89 -1.27 17.76
N SER A 72 5.36 -2.05 18.74
CA SER A 72 6.11 -1.54 19.89
C SER A 72 7.44 -2.26 20.11
N TYR A 73 8.28 -1.70 20.97
CA TYR A 73 9.51 -2.35 21.42
C TYR A 73 9.21 -3.64 22.18
N GLU A 74 8.15 -3.63 22.99
CA GLU A 74 7.71 -4.76 23.79
C GLU A 74 7.28 -5.94 22.90
N ASP A 75 6.67 -5.69 21.75
CA ASP A 75 6.28 -6.75 20.81
C ASP A 75 7.51 -7.47 20.24
N VAL A 76 8.56 -6.71 19.90
CA VAL A 76 9.82 -7.29 19.40
C VAL A 76 10.54 -8.07 20.50
N ASP A 77 10.57 -7.56 21.74
CA ASP A 77 11.19 -8.27 22.87
C ASP A 77 10.43 -9.56 23.20
N ARG A 78 9.09 -9.55 23.21
CA ARG A 78 8.27 -10.77 23.36
C ARG A 78 8.57 -11.79 22.27
N LEU A 79 8.68 -11.34 21.01
CA LEU A 79 9.01 -12.21 19.89
C LEU A 79 10.42 -12.81 20.05
N ARG A 80 11.41 -11.99 20.40
CA ARG A 80 12.78 -12.42 20.67
C ARG A 80 12.84 -13.47 21.78
N ASP A 81 12.14 -13.24 22.88
CA ASP A 81 12.12 -14.17 24.01
C ASP A 81 11.40 -15.48 23.67
N SER A 82 10.32 -15.42 22.88
CA SER A 82 9.67 -16.61 22.33
C SER A 82 10.60 -17.43 21.43
N CYS A 83 11.45 -16.77 20.64
CA CYS A 83 12.40 -17.43 19.75
C CYS A 83 13.65 -17.97 20.49
N ARG A 84 13.99 -17.44 21.67
CA ARG A 84 15.07 -17.97 22.52
C ARG A 84 14.74 -19.33 23.12
N GLY A 85 13.46 -19.58 23.41
CA GLY A 85 12.95 -20.91 23.75
C GLY A 85 13.17 -21.86 22.59
N SER A 86 14.28 -22.61 22.63
CA SER A 86 14.90 -23.25 21.45
C SER A 86 14.10 -24.42 20.85
N ILE A 87 12.87 -24.67 21.30
CA ILE A 87 12.07 -25.75 20.78
C ILE A 87 10.60 -25.34 20.83
N ASN A 88 10.02 -25.11 19.64
CA ASN A 88 8.59 -25.02 19.50
C ASN A 88 7.99 -26.33 20.06
N ILE A 89 7.00 -26.25 20.95
CA ILE A 89 6.30 -27.42 21.51
C ILE A 89 5.80 -28.33 20.38
N HIS A 90 5.45 -27.74 19.23
CA HIS A 90 5.10 -28.47 18.02
C HIS A 90 6.25 -29.32 17.46
N SER A 91 7.49 -28.82 17.53
CA SER A 91 8.72 -29.54 17.14
C SER A 91 9.03 -30.70 18.08
N LEU A 92 8.78 -30.52 19.38
CA LEU A 92 8.91 -31.59 20.39
C LEU A 92 7.86 -32.69 20.18
N LEU A 93 6.62 -32.30 19.92
CA LEU A 93 5.51 -33.24 19.71
C LEU A 93 5.63 -34.03 18.39
N LEU A 94 6.21 -33.42 17.35
CA LEU A 94 6.45 -34.05 16.05
C LEU A 94 7.78 -34.81 15.96
N GLY A 95 8.56 -34.87 17.06
CA GLY A 95 9.86 -35.54 17.08
C GLY A 95 10.91 -34.95 16.12
N ASN A 96 10.69 -33.73 15.63
CA ASN A 96 11.49 -33.09 14.60
C ASN A 96 12.18 -31.87 15.22
N THR A 97 13.49 -31.93 15.45
CA THR A 97 14.28 -30.85 16.08
C THR A 97 14.63 -29.72 15.09
N LYS A 98 13.65 -29.30 14.28
CA LYS A 98 13.86 -28.24 13.29
C LYS A 98 13.98 -26.90 14.00
N LYS A 99 15.05 -26.15 13.71
CA LYS A 99 15.23 -24.78 14.21
C LYS A 99 14.16 -23.88 13.59
N THR A 100 13.65 -22.92 14.37
CA THR A 100 12.70 -21.93 13.88
C THR A 100 13.41 -20.89 13.02
N CYS A 101 12.86 -20.57 11.85
CA CYS A 101 13.23 -19.41 11.03
C CYS A 101 12.13 -18.37 11.15
N VAL A 102 12.46 -17.16 11.61
CA VAL A 102 11.50 -16.08 11.77
C VAL A 102 11.33 -15.36 10.44
N ILE A 103 10.10 -15.22 9.98
CA ILE A 103 9.75 -14.51 8.75
C ILE A 103 8.83 -13.35 9.11
N LEU A 104 9.35 -12.14 8.96
CA LEU A 104 8.63 -10.89 9.23
C LEU A 104 8.04 -10.36 7.92
N ASP A 105 6.74 -10.59 7.72
CA ASP A 105 6.04 -10.12 6.53
C ASP A 105 5.54 -8.68 6.66
N GLU A 106 5.53 -7.94 5.56
CA GLU A 106 5.10 -6.53 5.52
C GLU A 106 5.79 -5.64 6.56
N LEU A 107 7.10 -5.84 6.77
CA LEU A 107 7.88 -5.08 7.74
C LEU A 107 7.95 -3.58 7.40
N ASP A 108 7.75 -3.21 6.14
CA ASP A 108 7.61 -1.83 5.71
C ASP A 108 6.38 -1.12 6.29
N GLY A 109 5.33 -1.87 6.65
CA GLY A 109 4.15 -1.34 7.33
C GLY A 109 4.25 -1.24 8.85
N SER A 110 5.36 -1.71 9.47
CA SER A 110 5.53 -1.65 10.92
C SER A 110 6.01 -0.27 11.39
N ASP A 111 5.86 0.02 12.68
CA ASP A 111 6.32 1.29 13.26
C ASP A 111 7.86 1.44 13.17
N PRO A 112 8.39 2.66 12.91
CA PRO A 112 9.83 2.91 12.83
C PRO A 112 10.60 2.51 14.10
N HIS A 113 9.96 2.66 15.27
CA HIS A 113 10.53 2.25 16.55
C HIS A 113 10.73 0.73 16.63
N ALA A 114 9.73 -0.05 16.22
CA ALA A 114 9.82 -1.49 16.12
C ALA A 114 10.91 -1.93 15.12
N GLN A 115 11.01 -1.26 13.96
CA GLN A 115 12.05 -1.57 12.96
C GLN A 115 13.47 -1.39 13.54
N ASN A 116 13.71 -0.33 14.31
CA ASN A 116 15.01 -0.13 14.98
C ASN A 116 15.33 -1.27 15.95
N LYS A 117 14.35 -1.69 16.75
CA LYS A 117 14.51 -2.80 17.69
C LYS A 117 14.77 -4.14 16.99
N ILE A 118 14.14 -4.37 15.83
CA ILE A 118 14.43 -5.55 15.00
C ILE A 118 15.89 -5.52 14.53
N VAL A 119 16.40 -4.36 14.12
CA VAL A 119 17.81 -4.21 13.74
C VAL A 119 18.74 -4.48 14.93
N GLU A 120 18.40 -4.01 16.14
CA GLU A 120 19.15 -4.34 17.36
C GLU A 120 19.16 -5.85 17.62
N TRP A 121 18.02 -6.51 17.45
CA TRP A 121 17.93 -7.97 17.60
C TRP A 121 18.75 -8.71 16.53
N ILE A 122 18.75 -8.25 15.28
CA ILE A 122 19.58 -8.82 14.21
C ILE A 122 21.09 -8.67 14.52
N ARG A 123 21.49 -7.59 15.20
CA ARG A 123 22.88 -7.32 15.60
C ARG A 123 23.32 -8.15 16.81
N ASP A 124 22.40 -8.68 17.61
CA ASP A 124 22.70 -9.44 18.82
C ASP A 124 23.57 -10.68 18.49
N PRO A 125 24.82 -10.78 19.00
CA PRO A 125 25.69 -11.92 18.75
C PRO A 125 25.18 -13.23 19.38
N GLY A 126 24.26 -13.14 20.35
CA GLY A 126 23.61 -14.30 20.96
C GLY A 126 22.46 -14.89 20.14
N ARG A 127 22.18 -14.35 18.94
CA ARG A 127 21.08 -14.83 18.09
C ARG A 127 21.46 -16.13 17.39
N THR A 128 20.63 -17.15 17.57
CA THR A 128 20.77 -18.47 16.95
C THR A 128 19.73 -18.76 15.87
N VAL A 129 18.75 -17.87 15.69
CA VAL A 129 17.63 -18.00 14.75
C VAL A 129 17.84 -17.14 13.49
N PRO A 130 17.66 -17.68 12.28
CA PRO A 130 17.62 -16.88 11.07
C PRO A 130 16.39 -15.99 11.04
N ILE A 131 16.56 -14.77 10.52
CA ILE A 131 15.48 -13.79 10.32
C ILE A 131 15.45 -13.43 8.84
N LEU A 132 14.27 -13.57 8.23
CA LEU A 132 13.98 -13.11 6.89
C LEU A 132 12.87 -12.07 6.99
N CYS A 133 12.99 -10.99 6.23
CA CYS A 133 12.01 -9.92 6.23
C CYS A 133 11.51 -9.70 4.80
N THR A 134 10.24 -9.38 4.64
CA THR A 134 9.61 -9.03 3.37
C THR A 134 8.91 -7.69 3.48
N GLY A 135 8.85 -6.97 2.36
CA GLY A 135 8.11 -5.71 2.27
C GLY A 135 7.98 -5.24 0.83
N ASN A 136 7.07 -4.32 0.56
CA ASN A 136 6.92 -3.75 -0.78
C ASN A 136 7.97 -2.67 -1.00
N GLU A 137 8.10 -1.77 -0.03
CA GLU A 137 9.11 -0.72 -0.03
C GLU A 137 10.24 -1.04 0.93
N THR A 138 11.39 -0.39 0.75
CA THR A 138 12.53 -0.57 1.65
C THR A 138 12.59 0.57 2.66
N PRO A 139 12.35 0.31 3.96
CA PRO A 139 12.45 1.31 5.02
C PRO A 139 13.82 1.99 5.09
N THR A 140 13.85 3.27 5.41
CA THR A 140 15.10 4.05 5.52
C THR A 140 16.01 3.51 6.62
N ILE A 141 15.44 2.98 7.70
CA ILE A 141 16.16 2.37 8.84
C ILE A 141 16.95 1.15 8.37
N LEU A 142 16.35 0.28 7.55
CA LEU A 142 17.02 -0.90 7.02
C LEU A 142 18.12 -0.52 6.02
N LYS A 143 17.89 0.48 5.17
CA LYS A 143 18.91 0.99 4.22
C LYS A 143 20.17 1.52 4.88
N ARG A 144 20.05 2.11 6.08
CA ARG A 144 21.19 2.67 6.82
C ARG A 144 22.10 1.61 7.44
N ASN A 145 21.59 0.38 7.61
CA ASN A 145 22.30 -0.68 8.32
C ASN A 145 22.80 -1.76 7.35
N SER A 146 24.12 -1.83 7.16
CA SER A 146 24.78 -2.83 6.28
C SER A 146 24.62 -4.28 6.73
N ILE A 147 24.10 -4.51 7.94
CA ILE A 147 23.82 -5.83 8.50
C ILE A 147 22.62 -6.49 7.81
N VAL A 148 21.72 -5.67 7.23
CA VAL A 148 20.55 -6.15 6.50
C VAL A 148 20.85 -6.13 5.01
N LYS A 149 20.92 -7.32 4.40
CA LYS A 149 21.12 -7.46 2.95
C LYS A 149 19.77 -7.27 2.25
N ILE A 150 19.66 -6.20 1.48
CA ILE A 150 18.45 -5.87 0.73
C ILE A 150 18.51 -6.57 -0.63
N LEU A 151 17.54 -7.44 -0.91
CA LEU A 151 17.39 -8.14 -2.18
C LEU A 151 16.13 -7.65 -2.88
N ARG A 152 16.31 -7.07 -4.07
CA ARG A 152 15.21 -6.56 -4.90
C ARG A 152 14.67 -7.67 -5.79
N CYS A 153 13.44 -8.06 -5.55
CA CYS A 153 12.69 -9.01 -6.33
C CYS A 153 12.03 -8.27 -7.50
N PHE A 154 12.42 -8.64 -8.72
CA PHE A 154 11.82 -8.13 -9.95
C PHE A 154 10.85 -9.15 -10.53
N PRO A 155 9.79 -8.72 -11.24
CA PRO A 155 8.90 -9.67 -11.88
C PRO A 155 9.67 -10.64 -12.79
N PRO A 156 9.31 -11.94 -12.77
CA PRO A 156 10.00 -12.95 -13.56
C PRO A 156 9.94 -12.62 -15.05
N THR A 157 11.06 -12.82 -15.74
CA THR A 157 11.14 -12.53 -17.18
C THR A 157 10.41 -13.62 -17.96
N ALA A 158 9.83 -13.29 -19.11
CA ALA A 158 9.16 -14.27 -20.00
C ALA A 158 10.05 -15.50 -20.32
N ARG A 159 11.38 -15.35 -20.36
CA ARG A 159 12.31 -16.48 -20.58
C ARG A 159 12.32 -17.51 -19.44
N GLU A 160 11.90 -17.11 -18.25
CA GLU A 160 11.85 -17.97 -17.06
C GLU A 160 10.52 -18.73 -16.97
N ILE A 161 9.52 -18.37 -17.78
CA ILE A 161 8.18 -18.95 -17.79
C ILE A 161 7.97 -19.61 -19.14
N ASP A 162 8.18 -20.92 -19.22
CA ASP A 162 8.22 -21.67 -20.49
C ASP A 162 6.82 -21.94 -21.11
N ILE A 163 5.80 -21.15 -20.75
CA ILE A 163 4.41 -21.37 -21.17
C ILE A 163 3.95 -20.19 -22.04
N PRO A 164 3.94 -20.33 -23.37
CA PRO A 164 3.64 -19.26 -24.32
C PRO A 164 2.28 -18.59 -24.09
N GLU A 165 1.27 -19.40 -23.77
CA GLU A 165 -0.12 -18.97 -23.53
C GLU A 165 -0.25 -18.05 -22.31
N VAL A 166 0.69 -18.14 -21.37
CA VAL A 166 0.67 -17.36 -20.12
C VAL A 166 1.36 -16.00 -20.31
N HIS A 167 2.14 -15.80 -21.38
CA HIS A 167 2.85 -14.54 -21.59
C HIS A 167 1.93 -13.34 -21.80
N ASP A 168 0.86 -13.50 -22.57
CA ASP A 168 -0.08 -12.40 -22.82
C ASP A 168 -0.89 -12.09 -21.55
N LEU A 169 -1.26 -13.14 -20.82
CA LEU A 169 -1.91 -13.03 -19.51
C LEU A 169 -1.02 -12.33 -18.47
N LEU A 170 0.28 -12.61 -18.45
CA LEU A 170 1.24 -11.96 -17.58
C LEU A 170 1.38 -10.47 -17.90
N LYS A 171 1.42 -10.10 -19.19
CA LYS A 171 1.47 -8.69 -19.60
C LYS A 171 0.21 -7.95 -19.17
N GLU A 172 -0.98 -8.53 -19.39
CA GLU A 172 -2.27 -7.99 -18.94
C GLU A 172 -2.29 -7.79 -17.42
N CYS A 173 -1.80 -8.79 -16.67
CA CYS A 173 -1.76 -8.78 -15.21
C CYS A 173 -0.58 -8.01 -14.62
N GLN A 174 0.19 -7.26 -15.42
CA GLN A 174 1.38 -6.51 -14.98
C GLN A 174 2.43 -7.38 -14.25
N HIS A 175 2.53 -8.66 -14.63
CA HIS A 175 3.40 -9.67 -14.05
C HIS A 175 3.11 -9.96 -12.55
N ASP A 176 1.92 -9.64 -12.06
CA ASP A 176 1.43 -10.07 -10.75
C ASP A 176 0.87 -11.50 -10.85
N ILE A 177 1.58 -12.47 -10.27
CA ILE A 177 1.21 -13.89 -10.32
C ILE A 177 -0.11 -14.14 -9.59
N ARG A 178 -0.37 -13.42 -8.49
CA ARG A 178 -1.64 -13.54 -7.75
C ARG A 178 -2.81 -13.08 -8.62
N ARG A 179 -2.63 -11.98 -9.36
CA ARG A 179 -3.62 -11.48 -10.32
C ARG A 179 -3.84 -12.45 -11.48
N VAL A 180 -2.78 -13.08 -11.97
CA VAL A 180 -2.88 -14.17 -12.96
C VAL A 180 -3.74 -15.31 -12.42
N PHE A 181 -3.49 -15.78 -11.19
CA PHE A 181 -4.33 -16.82 -10.58
C PHE A 181 -5.79 -16.40 -10.38
N HIS A 182 -6.05 -15.14 -10.04
CA HIS A 182 -7.42 -14.62 -9.98
C HIS A 182 -8.11 -14.65 -11.34
N ARG A 183 -7.40 -14.21 -12.38
CA ARG A 183 -7.90 -14.18 -13.76
C ARG A 183 -8.18 -15.59 -14.28
N LEU A 184 -7.34 -16.56 -13.93
CA LEU A 184 -7.57 -17.97 -14.22
C LEU A 184 -8.74 -18.57 -13.42
N GLN A 185 -8.91 -18.17 -12.15
CA GLN A 185 -9.98 -18.70 -11.29
C GLN A 185 -11.36 -18.16 -11.66
N TYR A 186 -11.46 -16.87 -11.95
CA TYR A 186 -12.73 -16.16 -12.08
C TYR A 186 -13.02 -15.69 -13.50
N GLY A 187 -12.10 -15.87 -14.45
CA GLY A 187 -12.26 -15.39 -15.81
C GLY A 187 -12.15 -13.86 -15.89
N GLU A 188 -12.71 -13.31 -16.96
CA GLU A 188 -12.78 -11.87 -17.19
C GLU A 188 -13.87 -11.31 -16.28
N SER A 189 -13.53 -10.38 -15.38
CA SER A 189 -14.56 -9.69 -14.61
C SER A 189 -15.27 -8.71 -15.53
N ASP A 190 -16.54 -8.97 -15.85
CA ASP A 190 -17.37 -8.00 -16.55
C ASP A 190 -17.33 -6.67 -15.76
N PRO A 191 -17.01 -5.54 -16.41
CA PRO A 191 -17.13 -4.26 -15.74
C PRO A 191 -18.59 -4.13 -15.34
N LEU A 192 -18.84 -3.92 -14.04
CA LEU A 192 -20.18 -3.55 -13.60
C LEU A 192 -20.63 -2.38 -14.48
N PRO A 193 -21.81 -2.47 -15.13
CA PRO A 193 -22.27 -1.39 -15.97
C PRO A 193 -22.24 -0.13 -15.11
N ARG A 194 -21.46 0.87 -15.54
CA ARG A 194 -21.54 2.19 -14.90
C ARG A 194 -22.98 2.61 -15.06
N PHE A 195 -23.71 2.63 -13.94
CA PHE A 195 -25.07 3.10 -13.94
C PHE A 195 -25.01 4.60 -14.23
N ILE A 196 -25.13 4.95 -15.51
CA ILE A 196 -25.37 6.32 -15.90
C ILE A 196 -26.78 6.60 -15.40
N LEU A 197 -26.88 7.45 -14.37
CA LEU A 197 -28.18 7.93 -13.93
C LEU A 197 -28.92 8.44 -15.17
N PRO A 198 -30.18 8.02 -15.39
CA PRO A 198 -30.96 8.59 -16.49
C PRO A 198 -30.94 10.11 -16.35
N PRO A 199 -30.95 10.86 -17.47
CA PRO A 199 -30.90 12.31 -17.43
C PRO A 199 -31.94 12.82 -16.42
N THR A 200 -31.45 13.61 -15.46
CA THR A 200 -32.18 14.06 -14.29
C THR A 200 -33.49 14.70 -14.72
N GLY A 201 -34.61 14.22 -14.15
CA GLY A 201 -35.93 14.81 -14.37
C GLY A 201 -37.02 13.88 -14.87
N THR A 202 -36.78 12.57 -14.93
CA THR A 202 -37.87 11.62 -15.18
C THR A 202 -38.89 11.64 -14.01
N PRO A 203 -40.20 11.49 -14.27
CA PRO A 203 -41.22 11.50 -13.21
C PRO A 203 -40.99 10.46 -12.11
N CYS A 204 -40.42 9.31 -12.46
CA CYS A 204 -40.10 8.24 -11.53
C CYS A 204 -39.01 8.62 -10.51
N GLU A 205 -38.02 9.43 -10.91
CA GLU A 205 -36.94 9.89 -10.04
C GLU A 205 -37.46 10.95 -9.05
N LYS A 206 -38.33 11.86 -9.51
CA LYS A 206 -39.02 12.82 -8.63
C LYS A 206 -39.87 12.12 -7.59
N ALA A 207 -40.62 11.10 -8.00
CA ALA A 207 -41.42 10.29 -7.10
C ALA A 207 -40.56 9.52 -6.08
N PHE A 208 -39.39 9.00 -6.50
CA PHE A 208 -38.44 8.34 -5.61
C PHE A 208 -37.84 9.30 -4.57
N ILE A 209 -37.39 10.49 -4.99
CA ILE A 209 -36.85 11.54 -4.12
C ILE A 209 -37.92 12.06 -3.15
N GLU A 210 -39.16 12.28 -3.62
CA GLU A 210 -40.29 12.67 -2.77
C GLU A 210 -40.62 11.59 -1.74
N THR A 211 -40.57 10.31 -2.15
CA THR A 211 -40.79 9.19 -1.23
C THR A 211 -39.69 9.14 -0.16
N GLN A 212 -38.42 9.33 -0.52
CA GLN A 212 -37.32 9.38 0.46
C GLN A 212 -37.44 10.57 1.43
N LYS A 213 -37.86 11.73 0.94
CA LYS A 213 -38.13 12.92 1.78
C LYS A 213 -39.28 12.69 2.76
N MET A 214 -40.30 11.93 2.36
CA MET A 214 -41.39 11.53 3.27
C MET A 214 -40.92 10.63 4.42
N PHE A 215 -39.84 9.86 4.23
CA PHE A 215 -39.22 9.04 5.28
C PHE A 215 -38.10 9.77 6.06
N GLY A 216 -37.86 11.05 5.80
CA GLY A 216 -36.83 11.84 6.49
C GLY A 216 -35.38 11.45 6.14
N ILE A 217 -35.18 10.79 5.00
CA ILE A 217 -33.85 10.39 4.52
C ILE A 217 -33.24 11.56 3.72
N PRO A 218 -31.99 11.97 3.99
CA PRO A 218 -31.34 13.06 3.25
C PRO A 218 -31.18 12.75 1.76
N ASP A 219 -31.18 13.80 0.93
CA ASP A 219 -31.21 13.69 -0.53
C ASP A 219 -29.92 13.03 -1.04
N PRO A 220 -29.99 11.91 -1.80
CA PRO A 220 -28.79 11.22 -2.29
C PRO A 220 -27.90 12.08 -3.19
N LEU A 221 -28.44 13.16 -3.76
CA LEU A 221 -27.77 14.04 -4.70
C LEU A 221 -26.92 15.14 -4.04
N GLU A 222 -27.10 15.43 -2.74
CA GLU A 222 -26.21 16.37 -2.02
C GLU A 222 -24.79 15.79 -1.87
N TYR A 223 -24.67 14.46 -1.79
CA TYR A 223 -23.37 13.77 -1.66
C TYR A 223 -22.55 13.71 -2.96
N LEU A 224 -23.14 14.00 -4.12
CA LEU A 224 -22.48 13.87 -5.42
C LEU A 224 -21.81 15.17 -5.89
N VAL A 225 -22.17 16.32 -5.33
CA VAL A 225 -21.53 17.60 -5.68
C VAL A 225 -20.05 17.60 -5.28
N ASP A 226 -19.70 16.91 -4.19
CA ASP A 226 -18.31 16.80 -3.72
C ASP A 226 -17.44 15.86 -4.57
N ILE A 227 -18.03 14.94 -5.34
CA ILE A 227 -17.29 13.99 -6.19
C ILE A 227 -16.94 14.60 -7.56
N LEU A 228 -17.70 15.60 -8.03
CA LEU A 228 -17.54 16.22 -9.34
C LEU A 228 -16.70 17.52 -9.35
N GLY A 229 -16.18 17.95 -8.20
CA GLY A 229 -15.42 19.20 -8.07
C GLY A 229 -14.01 19.24 -8.68
N ASN A 230 -13.56 18.18 -9.37
CA ASN A 230 -12.14 18.07 -9.77
C ASN A 230 -11.87 17.81 -11.27
N GLU A 231 -12.83 18.06 -12.17
CA GLU A 231 -12.57 18.03 -13.61
C GLU A 231 -12.95 19.34 -14.31
N HIS A 232 -11.94 19.92 -14.96
CA HIS A 232 -11.96 21.15 -15.75
C HIS A 232 -13.19 21.28 -16.68
N TRP A 233 -14.04 22.28 -16.42
CA TRP A 233 -15.04 22.72 -17.39
C TRP A 233 -14.38 23.38 -18.61
N SER A 234 -14.28 22.61 -19.69
CA SER A 234 -14.09 23.12 -21.04
C SER A 234 -15.45 23.39 -21.66
N LYS A 235 -15.66 24.64 -22.09
CA LYS A 235 -16.82 25.22 -22.77
C LYS A 235 -17.42 24.32 -23.86
N THR A 236 -18.74 24.42 -24.09
CA THR A 236 -19.32 25.10 -25.28
C THR A 236 -20.84 25.14 -25.17
N THR A 237 -21.39 26.35 -25.20
CA THR A 237 -22.82 26.68 -25.25
C THR A 237 -23.35 26.52 -26.68
N LEU A 238 -24.48 25.86 -26.86
CA LEU A 238 -25.27 25.90 -28.10
C LEU A 238 -26.75 25.95 -27.70
N GLU A 239 -27.29 27.16 -27.60
CA GLU A 239 -28.74 27.40 -27.44
C GLU A 239 -29.33 27.88 -28.77
N CYS A 240 -30.36 27.19 -29.24
CA CYS A 240 -31.27 27.64 -30.29
C CYS A 240 -32.36 28.53 -29.65
N LYS A 241 -32.58 29.72 -30.24
CA LYS A 241 -33.60 30.71 -29.86
C LYS A 241 -35.00 30.31 -30.33
N PRO A 242 -36.04 30.95 -29.76
CA PRO A 242 -36.98 31.68 -30.61
C PRO A 242 -37.25 33.13 -30.14
N ASP A 243 -37.66 33.93 -31.12
CA ASP A 243 -37.92 35.38 -31.11
C ASP A 243 -39.02 35.85 -30.13
N ASP A 244 -38.87 37.07 -29.57
CA ASP A 244 -39.76 38.20 -29.95
C ASP A 244 -39.31 39.57 -29.36
N LYS A 245 -39.23 40.56 -30.27
CA LYS A 245 -39.54 42.01 -30.21
C LYS A 245 -39.04 42.93 -29.07
N ASN A 246 -38.22 43.89 -29.55
CA ASN A 246 -38.38 45.36 -29.49
C ASN A 246 -37.59 46.23 -28.47
N VAL A 247 -36.65 46.97 -29.10
CA VAL A 247 -36.33 48.42 -28.98
C VAL A 247 -35.50 48.89 -27.78
N GLY A 248 -34.33 49.48 -28.08
CA GLY A 248 -33.72 50.54 -27.25
C GLY A 248 -32.19 50.55 -27.22
N ILE A 249 -31.59 51.50 -27.92
CA ILE A 249 -30.16 51.78 -28.07
C ILE A 249 -29.59 52.35 -26.75
N HIS A 250 -28.42 51.86 -26.27
CA HIS A 250 -27.18 52.65 -26.06
C HIS A 250 -26.09 51.94 -25.23
N GLU A 251 -24.90 52.04 -25.80
CA GLU A 251 -23.56 52.23 -25.22
C GLU A 251 -22.83 51.15 -24.40
N VAL A 252 -21.62 50.95 -24.91
CA VAL A 252 -20.48 50.21 -24.39
C VAL A 252 -19.97 50.88 -23.13
N ASP A 253 -19.68 50.10 -22.09
CA ASP A 253 -18.62 50.51 -21.17
C ASP A 253 -17.66 49.36 -20.87
N ILE A 254 -16.39 49.68 -21.10
CA ILE A 254 -15.21 48.84 -20.95
C ILE A 254 -14.82 48.89 -19.47
N ARG A 255 -14.55 47.73 -18.84
CA ARG A 255 -13.54 47.67 -17.77
C ARG A 255 -13.04 46.26 -17.50
N GLN A 256 -11.74 46.11 -17.78
CA GLN A 256 -10.83 45.08 -17.28
C GLN A 256 -10.45 45.34 -15.80
N PRO A 257 -9.76 44.40 -15.14
CA PRO A 257 -9.92 44.07 -13.72
C PRO A 257 -8.90 44.80 -12.83
N GLU A 258 -9.27 45.06 -11.57
CA GLU A 258 -8.25 45.32 -10.53
C GLU A 258 -8.57 44.64 -9.19
N SER A 259 -7.58 43.85 -8.81
CA SER A 259 -7.00 43.57 -7.49
C SER A 259 -7.53 44.29 -6.23
N HIS A 260 -7.70 43.46 -5.19
CA HIS A 260 -7.51 43.65 -3.74
C HIS A 260 -7.71 45.04 -3.10
N PRO A 261 -8.52 45.16 -2.02
CA PRO A 261 -8.46 46.31 -1.14
C PRO A 261 -7.51 46.07 0.05
N GLY A 262 -6.52 46.95 0.17
CA GLY A 262 -5.75 47.19 1.38
C GLY A 262 -6.42 48.20 2.33
N LYS A 263 -5.96 48.15 3.58
CA LYS A 263 -6.28 48.96 4.76
C LYS A 263 -6.45 50.48 4.52
N SER A 264 -7.34 51.13 5.30
CA SER A 264 -7.33 52.60 5.50
C SER A 264 -6.76 52.99 6.87
N ASN A 265 -5.79 53.90 6.86
CA ASN A 265 -5.17 54.59 7.99
C ASN A 265 -6.09 55.63 8.65
N LYS A 266 -5.82 55.97 9.93
CA LYS A 266 -5.83 57.36 10.43
C LYS A 266 -4.83 57.54 11.61
N SER A 267 -3.90 58.47 11.40
CA SER A 267 -2.94 59.13 12.31
C SER A 267 -3.66 60.12 13.26
N ALA A 268 -3.17 60.70 14.37
CA ALA A 268 -1.85 60.91 15.01
C ALA A 268 -2.08 61.35 16.49
N VAL A 269 -1.00 61.40 17.31
CA VAL A 269 -0.58 62.49 18.25
C VAL A 269 0.07 61.97 19.58
N LYS A 270 1.37 62.29 19.68
CA LYS A 270 2.32 62.44 20.82
C LYS A 270 1.83 62.33 22.29
N LYS A 271 2.60 61.59 23.13
CA LYS A 271 3.64 62.09 24.07
C LYS A 271 4.40 60.92 24.77
N ARG A 272 5.73 61.04 24.91
CA ARG A 272 6.66 60.21 25.72
C ARG A 272 6.68 60.68 27.21
N PRO A 273 7.57 60.16 28.10
CA PRO A 273 7.62 58.83 28.71
C PRO A 273 7.77 58.94 30.26
N LYS A 274 7.90 57.81 30.99
CA LYS A 274 8.84 57.65 32.12
C LYS A 274 8.89 56.20 32.61
N GLU A 275 10.08 55.62 32.49
CA GLU A 275 10.71 54.55 33.29
C GLU A 275 10.46 54.69 34.81
N PRO A 276 10.74 53.70 35.70
CA PRO A 276 11.93 52.80 35.67
C PRO A 276 11.70 51.33 36.13
N ILE A 277 12.55 50.39 35.68
CA ILE A 277 13.65 49.67 36.38
C ILE A 277 13.19 48.64 37.43
N HIS A 278 13.66 47.39 37.19
CA HIS A 278 14.10 46.30 38.09
C HIS A 278 13.55 46.23 39.54
N ASP A 279 13.23 45.07 40.10
CA ASP A 279 13.87 43.74 40.02
C ASP A 279 12.86 42.59 39.91
#